data_AF-A0A517XWB5-F1
#
_entry.id   AF-A0A517XWB5-F1
#
_cell.length_a   1.000
_cell.length_b   1.000
_cell.length_c   1.000
_cell.angle_alpha   90.00
_cell.angle_beta   90.00
_cell.angle_gamma   90.00
#
_symmetry.space_group_name_H-M   'P 1'
#
loop_
_entity.id
_entity.type
_entity.pdbx_description
1 polymer ?
#
loop_
_entity_poly.entity_id
_entity_poly.type
_entity_poly.pdbx_seq_one_letter_code
_entity_poly.pdbx_strand_id
1 'polypeptide(L)'
;MGKKPTPEQVEWQKVARGRLVLVLDRLFDGNQTRLARALGVTQALVNIVVREVQPPTRNLIARLGAVERVNPHWAATGEGEPFLPDTHGTLPVSEVPLPGPPADHAALMTRKRFAVAAAFDRPSCYMWRLPAGHPATAVDAWRLLPGDLLLLETSLAVVEAPGGLHRKWCVLDGSCLGRAEPVYGLVAADEKRRLVFSDDRTRVRFRDPLHSNFAPRDNPSPKKPRDPNKPRLRRTGLKTMQELDRRAAERETDPWHQMPAFGMAHVLAVQLLMIRP
;
A
#
# COMPACT_ATOMS: atom_id res chain seq x y z
N MET A 1 -21.79 26.95 -43.33
CA MET A 1 -20.39 27.28 -43.71
C MET A 1 -19.54 27.33 -42.45
N GLY A 2 -18.55 26.45 -42.29
CA GLY A 2 -17.64 26.51 -41.13
C GLY A 2 -16.72 27.72 -41.25
N LYS A 3 -16.50 28.45 -40.14
CA LYS A 3 -15.51 29.54 -40.10
C LYS A 3 -14.14 28.96 -40.39
N LYS A 4 -13.37 29.59 -41.29
CA LYS A 4 -11.97 29.22 -41.53
C LYS A 4 -11.18 29.36 -40.21
N PRO A 5 -10.28 28.42 -39.88
CA PRO A 5 -9.47 28.53 -38.67
C PRO A 5 -8.57 29.77 -38.74
N THR A 6 -8.38 30.40 -37.59
CA THR A 6 -7.44 31.52 -37.44
C THR A 6 -6.00 31.02 -37.51
N PRO A 7 -5.01 31.86 -37.88
CA PRO A 7 -3.60 31.47 -37.90
C PRO A 7 -3.10 30.89 -36.56
N GLU A 8 -3.52 31.49 -35.45
CA GLU A 8 -3.19 31.01 -34.09
C GLU A 8 -3.73 29.59 -33.83
N GLN A 9 -4.93 29.28 -34.31
CA GLN A 9 -5.51 27.93 -34.19
C GLN A 9 -4.73 26.91 -35.01
N VAL A 10 -4.29 27.28 -36.21
CA VAL A 10 -3.48 26.38 -37.08
C VAL A 10 -2.14 26.08 -36.41
N GLU A 11 -1.48 27.10 -35.85
CA GLU A 11 -0.20 26.91 -35.16
C GLU A 11 -0.37 26.05 -33.90
N TRP A 12 -1.40 26.32 -33.08
CA TRP A 12 -1.70 25.48 -31.92
C TRP A 12 -1.95 24.01 -32.32
N GLN A 13 -2.70 23.76 -33.41
CA GLN A 13 -2.98 22.42 -33.91
C GLN A 13 -1.71 21.69 -34.36
N LYS A 14 -0.79 22.41 -35.01
CA LYS A 14 0.51 21.88 -35.44
C LYS A 14 1.37 21.47 -34.23
N VAL A 15 1.50 22.34 -33.24
CA VAL A 15 2.24 22.06 -32.00
C VAL A 15 1.60 20.90 -31.22
N ALA A 16 0.27 20.91 -31.06
CA ALA A 16 -0.48 19.86 -30.39
C ALA A 16 -0.29 18.48 -31.06
N ARG A 17 -0.24 18.44 -32.40
CA ARG A 17 0.06 17.20 -33.14
C ARG A 17 1.47 16.71 -32.84
N GLY A 18 2.45 17.61 -32.81
CA GLY A 18 3.83 17.28 -32.43
C GLY A 18 3.92 16.61 -31.07
N ARG A 19 3.13 17.05 -30.09
CA ARG A 19 3.05 16.41 -28.76
C ARG A 19 2.49 14.99 -28.83
N LEU A 20 1.42 14.77 -29.59
CA LEU A 20 0.83 13.44 -29.80
C LEU A 20 1.84 12.48 -30.43
N VAL A 21 2.56 12.94 -31.46
CA VAL A 21 3.59 12.15 -32.15
C VAL A 21 4.75 11.83 -31.21
N LEU A 22 5.22 12.81 -30.43
CA LEU A 22 6.29 12.58 -29.46
C LEU A 22 5.93 11.48 -28.45
N VAL A 23 4.69 11.50 -27.93
CA VAL A 23 4.20 10.47 -27.00
C VAL A 23 4.06 9.11 -27.70
N LEU A 24 3.53 9.08 -28.93
CA LEU A 24 3.41 7.88 -29.75
C LEU A 24 4.77 7.20 -29.94
N ASP A 25 5.79 7.97 -30.28
CA ASP A 25 7.12 7.43 -30.59
C ASP A 25 7.84 6.96 -29.33
N ARG A 26 7.79 7.76 -28.24
CA ARG A 26 8.58 7.50 -27.02
C ARG A 26 7.97 6.49 -26.05
N LEU A 27 6.65 6.45 -25.92
CA LEU A 27 5.98 5.56 -24.96
C LEU A 27 5.35 4.33 -25.62
N PHE A 28 5.11 4.38 -26.93
CA PHE A 28 4.39 3.33 -27.65
C PHE A 28 5.16 2.78 -28.86
N ASP A 29 6.39 3.21 -29.10
CA ASP A 29 7.24 2.74 -30.21
C ASP A 29 6.54 2.85 -31.57
N GLY A 30 5.76 3.90 -31.79
CA GLY A 30 4.99 4.09 -33.02
C GLY A 30 3.67 3.29 -33.08
N ASN A 31 3.34 2.49 -32.06
CA ASN A 31 2.15 1.65 -32.04
C ASN A 31 0.86 2.45 -31.74
N GLN A 32 0.22 2.91 -32.82
CA GLN A 32 -1.01 3.73 -32.74
C GLN A 32 -2.17 3.01 -32.06
N THR A 33 -2.27 1.68 -32.16
CA THR A 33 -3.34 0.89 -31.52
C THR A 33 -3.20 0.92 -30.00
N ARG A 34 -1.97 0.80 -29.47
CA ARG A 34 -1.71 0.91 -28.04
C ARG A 34 -1.98 2.32 -27.53
N LEU A 35 -1.54 3.35 -28.26
CA LEU A 35 -1.83 4.74 -27.90
C LEU A 35 -3.34 5.03 -27.90
N ALA A 36 -4.07 4.59 -28.93
CA ALA A 36 -5.52 4.78 -29.01
C ALA A 36 -6.26 4.15 -27.83
N ARG A 37 -5.85 2.95 -27.41
CA ARG A 37 -6.38 2.29 -26.21
C ARG A 37 -6.10 3.10 -24.94
N ALA A 38 -4.88 3.60 -24.77
CA ALA A 38 -4.51 4.43 -23.61
C ALA A 38 -5.30 5.74 -23.55
N LEU A 39 -5.59 6.36 -24.70
CA LEU A 39 -6.38 7.59 -24.81
C LEU A 39 -7.90 7.36 -24.71
N GLY A 40 -8.36 6.11 -24.77
CA GLY A 40 -9.77 5.75 -24.86
C GLY A 40 -10.44 6.29 -26.14
N VAL A 41 -9.75 6.21 -27.28
CA VAL A 41 -10.26 6.61 -28.61
C VAL A 41 -10.03 5.51 -29.65
N THR A 42 -10.56 5.68 -30.86
CA THR A 42 -10.33 4.73 -31.95
C THR A 42 -8.93 4.91 -32.56
N GLN A 43 -8.32 3.81 -33.02
CA GLN A 43 -7.05 3.86 -33.76
C GLN A 43 -7.17 4.74 -35.02
N ALA A 44 -8.31 4.70 -35.70
CA ALA A 44 -8.58 5.52 -36.88
C ALA A 44 -8.42 7.01 -36.58
N LEU A 45 -8.92 7.50 -35.43
CA LEU A 45 -8.77 8.89 -35.02
C LEU A 45 -7.28 9.26 -34.82
N VAL A 46 -6.51 8.39 -34.17
CA VAL A 46 -5.07 8.63 -34.00
C VAL A 46 -4.37 8.70 -35.35
N ASN A 47 -4.67 7.76 -36.26
CA ASN A 47 -4.05 7.71 -37.58
C ASN A 47 -4.33 8.96 -38.42
N ILE A 48 -5.58 9.44 -38.48
CA ILE A 48 -5.94 10.64 -39.26
C ILE A 48 -5.31 11.91 -38.67
N VAL A 49 -5.13 11.99 -37.35
CA VAL A 49 -4.44 13.11 -36.72
C VAL A 49 -2.94 13.07 -36.99
N VAL A 50 -2.32 11.90 -36.86
CA VAL A 50 -0.88 11.72 -37.13
C VAL A 50 -0.53 12.02 -38.59
N ARG A 51 -1.39 11.60 -39.54
CA ARG A 51 -1.25 11.86 -40.98
C ARG A 51 -1.65 13.27 -41.44
N GLU A 52 -1.95 14.17 -40.51
CA GLU A 52 -2.37 15.56 -40.81
C GLU A 52 -3.68 15.68 -41.58
N VAL A 53 -4.49 14.62 -41.65
CA VAL A 53 -5.81 14.64 -42.32
C VAL A 53 -6.83 15.43 -41.47
N GLN A 54 -6.73 15.32 -40.15
CA GLN A 54 -7.57 16.06 -39.21
C GLN A 54 -6.71 16.69 -38.10
N PRO A 55 -6.93 17.95 -37.72
CA PRO A 55 -6.20 18.54 -36.60
C PRO A 55 -6.62 17.92 -35.25
N PRO A 56 -5.70 17.82 -34.27
CA PRO A 56 -6.05 17.36 -32.93
C PRO A 56 -7.04 18.32 -32.26
N THR A 57 -7.98 17.76 -31.51
CA THR A 57 -8.93 18.54 -30.71
C THR A 57 -8.37 18.80 -29.30
N ARG A 58 -8.85 19.84 -28.62
CA ARG A 58 -8.47 20.10 -27.22
C ARG A 58 -8.78 18.92 -26.30
N ASN A 59 -9.88 18.21 -26.55
CA ASN A 59 -10.25 17.00 -25.80
C ASN A 59 -9.22 15.87 -26.00
N LEU A 60 -8.76 15.65 -27.24
CA LEU A 60 -7.71 14.66 -27.51
C LEU A 60 -6.41 14.99 -26.76
N ILE A 61 -6.02 16.27 -26.71
CA ILE A 61 -4.83 16.72 -25.97
C ILE A 61 -5.02 16.63 -24.46
N ALA A 62 -6.21 16.93 -23.93
CA ALA A 62 -6.52 16.71 -22.51
C ALA A 62 -6.41 15.21 -22.14
N ARG A 63 -6.90 14.32 -23.00
CA ARG A 63 -6.74 12.87 -22.84
C ARG A 63 -5.28 12.42 -22.91
N LEU A 64 -4.46 13.08 -23.74
CA LEU A 64 -3.02 12.82 -23.78
C LEU A 64 -2.35 13.08 -22.42
N GLY A 65 -2.76 14.14 -21.72
CA GLY A 65 -2.30 14.43 -20.36
C GLY A 65 -2.75 13.44 -19.29
N ALA A 66 -3.74 12.58 -19.60
CA ALA A 66 -4.18 11.51 -18.70
C ALA A 66 -3.47 10.16 -18.96
N VAL A 67 -2.63 10.07 -20.01
CA VAL A 67 -1.81 8.88 -20.26
C VAL A 67 -0.74 8.76 -19.19
N GLU A 68 -0.57 7.54 -18.66
CA GLU A 68 0.46 7.24 -17.67
C GLU A 68 1.84 7.71 -18.16
N ARG A 69 2.61 8.34 -17.26
CA ARG A 69 3.92 8.95 -17.53
C ARG A 69 3.92 10.21 -18.40
N VAL A 70 2.80 10.67 -18.95
CA VAL A 70 2.76 11.97 -19.64
C VAL A 70 2.56 13.09 -18.61
N ASN A 71 3.33 14.16 -18.72
CA ASN A 71 3.13 15.35 -17.89
C ASN A 71 1.87 16.11 -18.37
N PRO A 72 0.79 16.21 -17.56
CA PRO A 72 -0.46 16.83 -17.98
C PRO A 72 -0.31 18.32 -18.29
N HIS A 73 0.58 19.03 -17.57
CA HIS A 73 0.85 20.44 -17.82
C HIS A 73 1.49 20.62 -19.20
N TRP A 74 2.55 19.85 -19.49
CA TRP A 74 3.19 19.86 -20.80
C TRP A 74 2.22 19.45 -21.92
N ALA A 75 1.38 18.43 -21.71
CA ALA A 75 0.41 18.02 -22.72
C ALA A 75 -0.51 19.21 -23.10
N ALA A 76 -1.00 19.95 -22.10
CA ALA A 76 -1.90 21.09 -22.29
C ALA A 76 -1.20 22.33 -22.89
N THR A 77 -0.07 22.77 -22.30
CA THR A 77 0.58 24.05 -22.63
C THR A 77 1.72 23.88 -23.64
N GLY A 78 2.42 22.75 -23.60
CA GLY A 78 3.66 22.49 -24.32
C GLY A 78 4.91 22.89 -23.52
N GLU A 79 4.75 23.35 -22.28
CA GLU A 79 5.84 23.85 -21.43
C GLU A 79 6.32 22.77 -20.46
N GLY A 80 7.64 22.72 -20.23
CA GLY A 80 8.29 21.77 -19.33
C GLY A 80 8.61 20.42 -19.97
N GLU A 81 8.92 19.43 -19.13
CA GLU A 81 9.29 18.08 -19.58
C GLU A 81 8.06 17.29 -20.04
N PRO A 82 8.12 16.58 -21.19
CA PRO A 82 7.00 15.84 -21.74
C PRO A 82 6.59 14.63 -20.90
N PHE A 83 7.57 14.00 -20.26
CA PHE A 83 7.37 12.76 -19.53
C PHE A 83 7.67 12.99 -18.05
N LEU A 84 6.83 12.38 -17.22
CA LEU A 84 7.13 12.21 -15.82
C LEU A 84 8.31 11.22 -15.70
N PRO A 85 9.20 11.42 -14.71
CA PRO A 85 10.29 10.48 -14.46
C PRO A 85 9.74 9.06 -14.28
N ASP A 86 10.46 8.06 -14.79
CA ASP A 86 10.05 6.67 -14.61
C ASP A 86 10.08 6.33 -13.11
N THR A 87 8.90 6.08 -12.56
CA THR A 87 8.74 5.74 -11.15
C THR A 87 8.83 4.25 -10.89
N HIS A 88 8.82 3.41 -11.94
CA HIS A 88 8.89 1.95 -11.76
C HIS A 88 10.23 1.52 -11.17
N GLY A 89 10.15 0.50 -10.31
CA GLY A 89 11.31 -0.01 -9.57
C GLY A 89 11.89 1.00 -8.59
N THR A 90 11.14 2.05 -8.23
CA THR A 90 11.56 3.01 -7.21
C THR A 90 10.40 3.40 -6.31
N LEU A 91 10.65 3.60 -5.02
CA LEU A 91 9.65 4.12 -4.08
C LEU A 91 9.95 5.57 -3.68
N PRO A 92 8.92 6.41 -3.43
CA PRO A 92 9.13 7.74 -2.88
C PRO A 92 9.70 7.65 -1.47
N VAL A 93 10.54 8.63 -1.09
CA VAL A 93 11.12 8.72 0.25
C VAL A 93 10.38 9.80 1.06
N SER A 94 10.05 9.51 2.31
CA SER A 94 9.54 10.47 3.29
C SER A 94 10.47 10.60 4.49
N GLU A 95 10.44 11.77 5.13
CA GLU A 95 11.13 12.02 6.41
C GLU A 95 10.23 11.71 7.62
N VAL A 96 8.93 11.50 7.41
CA VAL A 96 7.95 11.20 8.46
C VAL A 96 7.13 9.95 8.10
N PRO A 97 6.63 9.18 9.08
CA PRO A 97 5.65 8.14 8.82
C PRO A 97 4.36 8.76 8.26
N LEU A 98 3.85 8.16 7.20
CA LEU A 98 2.55 8.53 6.62
C LEU A 98 1.40 7.81 7.31
N PRO A 99 0.24 8.46 7.42
CA PRO A 99 -0.98 7.83 7.90
C PRO A 99 -1.74 7.05 6.82
N GLY A 100 -1.20 6.94 5.61
CA GLY A 100 -1.85 6.33 4.46
C GLY A 100 -0.97 6.31 3.21
N PRO A 101 -1.54 5.99 2.04
CA PRO A 101 -0.80 5.89 0.78
C PRO A 101 -0.05 7.19 0.43
N PRO A 102 1.17 7.10 -0.13
CA PRO A 102 1.95 8.28 -0.54
C PRO A 102 1.23 9.26 -1.47
N ALA A 103 0.34 8.75 -2.33
CA ALA A 103 -0.44 9.56 -3.26
C ALA A 103 -1.32 10.59 -2.53
N ASP A 104 -1.86 10.24 -1.36
CA ASP A 104 -2.75 11.09 -0.57
C ASP A 104 -1.96 12.08 0.31
N HIS A 105 -0.63 11.89 0.43
CA HIS A 105 0.25 12.64 1.31
C HIS A 105 1.49 13.20 0.58
N ALA A 106 1.33 13.62 -0.68
CA ALA A 106 2.43 14.11 -1.50
C ALA A 106 3.23 15.27 -0.87
N ALA A 107 2.58 16.12 -0.04
CA ALA A 107 3.24 17.23 0.67
C ALA A 107 4.25 16.78 1.74
N LEU A 108 4.12 15.54 2.23
CA LEU A 108 5.04 14.92 3.21
C LEU A 108 6.14 14.10 2.52
N MET A 109 6.10 13.97 1.20
CA MET A 109 7.14 13.28 0.43
C MET A 109 8.32 14.19 0.17
N THR A 110 9.50 13.62 0.21
CA THR A 110 10.67 14.24 -0.40
C THR A 110 10.57 14.12 -1.93
N ARG A 111 11.38 14.90 -2.65
CA ARG A 111 11.55 14.72 -4.11
C ARG A 111 12.48 13.55 -4.47
N LYS A 112 12.98 12.82 -3.47
CA LYS A 112 13.89 11.69 -3.66
C LYS A 112 13.10 10.40 -3.84
N ARG A 113 13.66 9.47 -4.59
CA ARG A 113 13.17 8.10 -4.76
C ARG A 113 14.30 7.12 -4.51
N PHE A 114 13.96 5.90 -4.10
CA PHE A 114 14.93 4.85 -3.82
C PHE A 114 14.61 3.60 -4.63
N ALA A 115 15.61 2.96 -5.23
CA ALA A 115 15.42 1.77 -6.06
C ALA A 115 14.96 0.57 -5.24
N VAL A 116 14.00 -0.18 -5.74
CA VAL A 116 13.44 -1.36 -5.08
C VAL A 116 13.25 -2.51 -6.06
N ALA A 117 13.22 -3.73 -5.52
CA ALA A 117 12.76 -4.88 -6.28
C ALA A 117 11.29 -4.72 -6.66
N ALA A 118 10.90 -5.25 -7.83
CA ALA A 118 9.53 -5.16 -8.36
C ALA A 118 8.45 -5.67 -7.39
N ALA A 119 8.78 -6.64 -6.53
CA ALA A 119 7.86 -7.15 -5.50
C ALA A 119 7.42 -6.08 -4.48
N PHE A 120 8.17 -4.99 -4.34
CA PHE A 120 7.85 -3.87 -3.45
C PHE A 120 7.43 -2.59 -4.18
N ASP A 121 7.46 -2.58 -5.52
CA ASP A 121 7.03 -1.45 -6.32
C ASP A 121 5.49 -1.40 -6.37
N ARG A 122 4.90 -0.92 -5.28
CA ARG A 122 3.44 -0.84 -5.09
C ARG A 122 3.05 0.60 -4.71
N PRO A 123 1.89 1.10 -5.19
CA PRO A 123 1.45 2.47 -4.90
C PRO A 123 1.27 2.80 -3.41
N SER A 124 1.07 1.78 -2.57
CA SER A 124 0.89 1.91 -1.11
C SER A 124 2.20 1.80 -0.32
N CYS A 125 3.32 1.53 -1.00
CA CYS A 125 4.63 1.42 -0.38
C CYS A 125 5.42 2.74 -0.49
N TYR A 126 6.24 3.02 0.52
CA TYR A 126 7.23 4.11 0.50
C TYR A 126 8.44 3.77 1.36
N MET A 127 9.50 4.55 1.21
CA MET A 127 10.66 4.51 2.09
C MET A 127 10.54 5.61 3.13
N TRP A 128 10.66 5.27 4.41
CA TRP A 128 10.78 6.23 5.48
C TRP A 128 12.25 6.32 5.91
N ARG A 129 12.81 7.53 5.87
CA ARG A 129 14.14 7.80 6.42
C ARG A 129 14.03 7.94 7.93
N LEU A 130 14.76 7.08 8.65
CA LEU A 130 14.77 7.09 10.10
C LEU A 130 15.50 8.36 10.60
N PRO A 131 14.85 9.25 11.37
CA PRO A 131 15.49 10.46 11.85
C PRO A 131 16.55 10.16 12.92
N ALA A 132 17.47 11.11 13.12
CA ALA A 132 18.42 11.04 14.23
C ALA A 132 17.69 11.13 15.57
N GLY A 133 18.14 10.33 16.55
CA GLY A 133 17.54 10.29 17.89
C GLY A 133 16.21 9.55 17.97
N HIS A 134 15.77 8.88 16.89
CA HIS A 134 14.54 8.09 16.92
C HIS A 134 14.65 6.95 17.96
N PRO A 135 13.65 6.70 18.83
CA PRO A 135 13.73 5.67 19.88
C PRO A 135 14.10 4.27 19.36
N ALA A 136 13.70 3.95 18.13
CA ALA A 136 14.05 2.70 17.46
C ALA A 136 15.57 2.47 17.30
N THR A 137 16.39 3.52 17.23
CA THR A 137 17.85 3.39 17.15
C THR A 137 18.48 3.06 18.50
N ALA A 138 17.75 3.23 19.62
CA ALA A 138 18.23 2.89 20.95
C ALA A 138 18.07 1.40 21.29
N VAL A 139 17.34 0.64 20.46
CA VAL A 139 17.12 -0.78 20.69
C VAL A 139 18.18 -1.59 19.94
N ASP A 140 19.23 -1.99 20.64
CA ASP A 140 20.41 -2.69 20.07
C ASP A 140 20.05 -3.91 19.21
N ALA A 141 19.02 -4.66 19.62
CA ALA A 141 18.55 -5.83 18.89
C ALA A 141 18.10 -5.51 17.46
N TRP A 142 17.72 -4.25 17.18
CA TRP A 142 17.19 -3.83 15.88
C TRP A 142 18.29 -3.40 14.93
N ARG A 143 19.46 -2.99 15.45
CA ARG A 143 20.62 -2.55 14.67
C ARG A 143 20.28 -1.46 13.65
N LEU A 144 19.35 -0.59 14.00
CA LEU A 144 18.92 0.55 13.20
C LEU A 144 19.82 1.74 13.49
N LEU A 145 20.21 2.46 12.43
CA LEU A 145 21.00 3.68 12.52
C LEU A 145 20.18 4.88 11.99
N PRO A 146 20.47 6.10 12.49
CA PRO A 146 19.97 7.32 11.87
C PRO A 146 20.29 7.34 10.37
N GLY A 147 19.29 7.68 9.55
CA GLY A 147 19.39 7.76 8.10
C GLY A 147 19.08 6.48 7.34
N ASP A 148 18.95 5.33 8.03
CA ASP A 148 18.47 4.08 7.43
C ASP A 148 17.10 4.29 6.76
N LEU A 149 16.84 3.53 5.69
CA LEU A 149 15.57 3.54 4.98
C LEU A 149 14.74 2.32 5.36
N LEU A 150 13.53 2.58 5.84
CA LEU A 150 12.55 1.56 6.19
C LEU A 150 11.48 1.50 5.12
N LEU A 151 11.28 0.32 4.52
CA LEU A 151 10.21 0.10 3.56
C LEU A 151 8.90 -0.14 4.31
N LEU A 152 7.96 0.79 4.14
CA LEU A 152 6.67 0.80 4.80
C LEU A 152 5.55 0.51 3.79
N GLU A 153 4.60 -0.33 4.21
CA GLU A 153 3.38 -0.69 3.48
C GLU A 153 2.14 -0.22 4.23
N THR A 154 1.26 0.52 3.55
CA THR A 154 0.07 1.17 4.12
C THR A 154 -1.24 0.52 3.67
N SER A 155 -1.21 -0.42 2.73
CA SER A 155 -2.39 -1.12 2.24
C SER A 155 -3.01 -1.99 3.33
N LEU A 156 -4.23 -1.66 3.74
CA LEU A 156 -5.00 -2.45 4.71
C LEU A 156 -5.14 -3.91 4.27
N ALA A 157 -5.28 -4.18 2.97
CA ALA A 157 -5.36 -5.55 2.48
C ALA A 157 -4.10 -6.38 2.80
N VAL A 158 -2.92 -5.75 2.84
CA VAL A 158 -1.66 -6.41 3.24
C VAL A 158 -1.56 -6.55 4.76
N VAL A 159 -1.99 -5.52 5.48
CA VAL A 159 -2.02 -5.50 6.96
C VAL A 159 -2.97 -6.58 7.49
N GLU A 160 -4.15 -6.72 6.89
CA GLU A 160 -5.21 -7.66 7.28
C GLU A 160 -4.99 -9.08 6.77
N ALA A 161 -4.08 -9.28 5.81
CA ALA A 161 -3.77 -10.60 5.28
C ALA A 161 -3.36 -11.57 6.42
N PRO A 162 -3.83 -12.82 6.43
CA PRO A 162 -3.34 -13.83 7.37
C PRO A 162 -1.82 -13.97 7.27
N GLY A 163 -1.11 -13.87 8.39
CA GLY A 163 0.36 -13.86 8.41
C GLY A 163 0.98 -12.49 8.11
N GLY A 164 0.18 -11.52 7.65
CA GLY A 164 0.62 -10.20 7.20
C GLY A 164 1.38 -9.41 8.27
N LEU A 165 1.03 -9.58 9.54
CA LEU A 165 1.65 -8.90 10.68
C LEU A 165 2.56 -9.77 11.55
N HIS A 166 2.40 -11.10 11.52
CA HIS A 166 3.09 -11.95 12.49
C HIS A 166 4.61 -11.88 12.29
N ARG A 167 5.32 -11.52 13.36
CA ARG A 167 6.78 -11.29 13.40
C ARG A 167 7.23 -10.15 12.48
N LYS A 168 6.35 -9.18 12.23
CA LYS A 168 6.71 -7.96 11.51
C LYS A 168 6.72 -6.77 12.45
N TRP A 169 7.58 -5.83 12.12
CA TRP A 169 7.57 -4.52 12.75
C TRP A 169 6.46 -3.68 12.15
N CYS A 170 5.77 -2.93 13.01
CA CYS A 170 4.66 -2.08 12.61
C CYS A 170 4.81 -0.70 13.23
N VAL A 171 4.24 0.29 12.55
CA VAL A 171 4.02 1.63 13.08
C VAL A 171 2.54 1.71 13.47
N LEU A 172 2.28 1.97 14.74
CA LEU A 172 0.95 2.28 15.24
C LEU A 172 0.76 3.78 15.39
N ASP A 173 -0.47 4.23 15.23
CA ASP A 173 -0.87 5.58 15.63
C ASP A 173 -0.64 5.74 17.15
N GLY A 174 0.16 6.72 17.54
CA GLY A 174 0.44 6.99 18.95
C GLY A 174 -0.81 7.31 19.76
N SER A 175 -1.82 7.91 19.13
CA SER A 175 -3.06 8.31 19.80
C SER A 175 -3.77 7.12 20.45
N CYS A 176 -3.69 5.93 19.84
CA CYS A 176 -4.30 4.73 20.41
C CYS A 176 -3.61 4.23 21.68
N LEU A 177 -2.39 4.74 21.95
CA LEU A 177 -1.58 4.46 23.13
C LEU A 177 -1.44 5.68 24.06
N GLY A 178 -2.19 6.75 23.81
CA GLY A 178 -2.08 8.00 24.56
C GLY A 178 -0.75 8.73 24.36
N ARG A 179 -0.08 8.50 23.22
CA ARG A 179 1.16 9.18 22.83
C ARG A 179 0.90 10.17 21.69
N ALA A 180 1.64 11.27 21.68
CA ALA A 180 1.54 12.26 20.61
C ALA A 180 2.18 11.79 19.29
N GLU A 181 3.09 10.83 19.36
CA GLU A 181 3.90 10.37 18.23
C GLU A 181 3.59 8.92 17.87
N PRO A 182 3.66 8.54 16.58
CA PRO A 182 3.55 7.15 16.14
C PRO A 182 4.53 6.23 16.89
N VAL A 183 4.08 5.01 17.18
CA VAL A 183 4.86 4.05 17.98
C VAL A 183 5.30 2.88 17.11
N TYR A 184 6.59 2.59 17.16
CA TYR A 184 7.19 1.48 16.42
C TYR A 184 7.39 0.27 17.32
N GLY A 185 7.00 -0.91 16.86
CA GLY A 185 7.11 -2.12 17.68
C GLY A 185 6.88 -3.41 16.91
N LEU A 186 7.17 -4.53 17.57
CA LEU A 186 7.04 -5.86 16.99
C LEU A 186 5.63 -6.37 17.21
N VAL A 187 5.03 -6.91 16.15
CA VAL A 187 3.81 -7.69 16.28
C VAL A 187 4.16 -9.17 16.36
N ALA A 188 3.89 -9.79 17.50
CA ALA A 188 4.11 -11.21 17.77
C ALA A 188 2.80 -11.91 18.15
N ALA A 189 2.79 -13.24 18.07
CA ALA A 189 1.70 -14.01 18.65
C ALA A 189 2.02 -14.33 20.11
N ASP A 190 1.04 -14.20 21.00
CA ASP A 190 1.15 -14.69 22.37
C ASP A 190 0.91 -16.21 22.48
N GLU A 191 0.95 -16.72 23.70
CA GLU A 191 0.72 -18.15 24.01
C GLU A 191 -0.66 -18.66 23.57
N LYS A 192 -1.66 -17.77 23.50
CA LYS A 192 -3.02 -18.05 23.01
C LYS A 192 -3.17 -17.76 21.51
N ARG A 193 -2.05 -17.56 20.78
CA ARG A 193 -1.97 -17.22 19.35
C ARG A 193 -2.66 -15.89 18.97
N ARG A 194 -2.77 -14.97 19.92
CA ARG A 194 -3.35 -13.64 19.70
C ARG A 194 -2.23 -12.70 19.27
N LEU A 195 -2.50 -11.78 18.35
CA LEU A 195 -1.52 -10.77 18.01
C LEU A 195 -1.37 -9.76 19.13
N VAL A 196 -0.12 -9.48 19.44
CA VAL A 196 0.31 -8.54 20.45
C VAL A 196 1.38 -7.66 19.84
N PHE A 197 1.15 -6.36 19.90
CA PHE A 197 2.16 -5.35 19.64
C PHE A 197 2.98 -5.13 20.91
N SER A 198 4.29 -5.04 20.77
CA SER A 198 5.20 -4.70 21.85
C SER A 198 6.27 -3.72 21.37
N ASP A 199 6.43 -2.61 22.09
CA ASP A 199 7.60 -1.73 22.02
C ASP A 199 8.45 -1.88 23.31
N ASP A 200 9.32 -0.91 23.59
CA ASP A 200 10.17 -0.86 24.79
C ASP A 200 9.39 -0.58 26.09
N ARG A 201 8.17 -0.05 26.01
CA ARG A 201 7.42 0.51 27.16
C ARG A 201 6.03 -0.09 27.34
N THR A 202 5.47 -0.69 26.31
CA THR A 202 4.04 -0.96 26.22
C THR A 202 3.82 -2.24 25.42
N ARG A 203 2.90 -3.04 25.95
CA ARG A 203 2.39 -4.24 25.29
C ARG A 203 0.90 -4.03 25.09
N VAL A 204 0.40 -4.32 23.89
CA VAL A 204 -0.96 -3.96 23.50
C VAL A 204 -1.54 -5.07 22.63
N ARG A 205 -2.82 -5.38 22.81
CA ARG A 205 -3.47 -6.50 22.12
C ARG A 205 -4.35 -6.02 20.95
N PHE A 206 -4.34 -6.74 19.85
CA PHE A 206 -5.30 -6.51 18.76
C PHE A 206 -6.69 -7.07 19.13
N ARG A 207 -7.76 -6.29 18.89
CA ARG A 207 -9.16 -6.68 19.19
C ARG A 207 -9.59 -7.87 18.36
N ASP A 208 -9.30 -7.81 17.06
CA ASP A 208 -9.76 -8.82 16.13
C ASP A 208 -8.78 -10.00 16.11
N PRO A 209 -9.25 -11.23 16.37
CA PRO A 209 -8.46 -12.37 15.99
C PRO A 209 -8.32 -12.31 14.46
N LEU A 210 -7.10 -12.20 13.94
CA LEU A 210 -6.84 -12.54 12.55
C LEU A 210 -7.53 -13.87 12.32
N HIS A 211 -8.45 -13.90 11.35
CA HIS A 211 -9.35 -15.01 11.08
C HIS A 211 -8.68 -16.35 11.45
N SER A 212 -9.40 -17.22 12.18
CA SER A 212 -8.96 -18.47 12.84
C SER A 212 -8.12 -19.45 12.00
N ASN A 213 -7.83 -19.13 10.75
CA ASN A 213 -6.92 -19.78 9.83
C ASN A 213 -5.43 -19.64 10.19
N PHE A 214 -5.08 -18.96 11.30
CA PHE A 214 -3.70 -18.92 11.82
C PHE A 214 -3.20 -20.21 12.46
N ALA A 215 -4.03 -21.24 12.55
CA ALA A 215 -3.47 -22.57 12.75
C ALA A 215 -2.64 -22.87 11.48
N PRO A 216 -1.30 -23.02 11.56
CA PRO A 216 -0.66 -23.86 10.57
C PRO A 216 -1.50 -25.11 10.52
N ARG A 217 -2.00 -25.49 9.34
CA ARG A 217 -2.57 -26.81 9.18
C ARG A 217 -1.40 -27.74 9.45
N ASP A 218 -1.23 -28.15 10.71
CA ASP A 218 -0.61 -29.41 11.02
C ASP A 218 -1.32 -30.37 10.08
N ASN A 219 -0.58 -30.88 9.09
CA ASN A 219 -1.10 -31.75 8.05
C ASN A 219 -2.08 -32.69 8.74
N PRO A 220 -3.39 -32.66 8.39
CA PRO A 220 -4.38 -33.40 9.14
C PRO A 220 -3.86 -34.82 9.17
N SER A 221 -3.50 -35.30 10.36
CA SER A 221 -3.05 -36.68 10.53
C SER A 221 -4.08 -37.53 9.79
N PRO A 222 -3.65 -38.44 8.89
CA PRO A 222 -4.55 -39.15 7.98
C PRO A 222 -5.75 -39.61 8.79
N LYS A 223 -6.94 -39.10 8.43
CA LYS A 223 -8.17 -39.34 9.19
C LYS A 223 -8.27 -40.85 9.37
N LYS A 224 -8.04 -41.34 10.59
CA LYS A 224 -8.24 -42.76 10.89
C LYS A 224 -9.66 -43.12 10.41
N PRO A 225 -9.83 -44.21 9.64
CA PRO A 225 -11.13 -44.62 9.15
C PRO A 225 -12.13 -44.62 10.31
N ARG A 226 -13.26 -43.93 10.10
CA ARG A 226 -14.26 -43.73 11.14
C ARG A 226 -14.90 -45.09 11.43
N ASP A 227 -14.67 -45.62 12.62
CA ASP A 227 -15.25 -46.88 13.07
C ASP A 227 -16.79 -46.78 13.01
N PRO A 228 -17.47 -47.58 12.15
CA PRO A 228 -18.92 -47.50 11.96
C PRO A 228 -19.69 -47.98 13.19
N ASN A 229 -19.07 -48.74 14.11
CA ASN A 229 -19.74 -49.27 15.30
C ASN A 229 -19.58 -48.38 16.54
N LYS A 230 -18.89 -47.25 16.45
CA LYS A 230 -18.71 -46.37 17.62
C LYS A 230 -20.04 -45.66 17.93
N PRO A 231 -20.67 -45.91 19.10
CA PRO A 231 -21.96 -45.32 19.43
C PRO A 231 -21.86 -43.79 19.43
N ARG A 232 -22.81 -43.14 18.76
CA ARG A 232 -22.92 -41.67 18.73
C ARG A 232 -23.30 -41.20 20.14
N LEU A 233 -22.30 -40.85 20.94
CA LEU A 233 -22.47 -40.11 22.18
C LEU A 233 -23.22 -38.81 21.86
N ARG A 234 -24.51 -38.76 22.23
CA ARG A 234 -25.29 -37.52 22.24
C ARG A 234 -24.58 -36.58 23.22
N ARG A 235 -23.89 -35.56 22.69
CA ARG A 235 -23.36 -34.45 23.50
C ARG A 235 -24.56 -33.71 24.10
N THR A 236 -24.99 -34.10 25.29
CA THR A 236 -25.87 -33.31 26.15
C THR A 236 -25.06 -32.14 26.69
N GLY A 237 -25.02 -31.06 25.92
CA GLY A 237 -24.27 -29.84 26.23
C GLY A 237 -24.98 -28.94 27.23
N LEU A 238 -25.26 -29.41 28.45
CA LEU A 238 -25.33 -28.51 29.59
C LEU A 238 -23.96 -28.49 30.23
N LYS A 239 -23.17 -27.46 29.92
CA LYS A 239 -22.06 -27.12 30.82
C LYS A 239 -22.69 -26.82 32.17
N THR A 240 -22.16 -27.43 33.23
CA THR A 240 -22.63 -27.14 34.58
C THR A 240 -22.42 -25.66 34.86
N MET A 241 -23.31 -25.04 35.64
CA MET A 241 -23.20 -23.62 36.03
C MET A 241 -21.79 -23.32 36.60
N GLN A 242 -21.25 -24.27 37.38
CA GLN A 242 -19.88 -24.24 37.90
C GLN A 242 -18.79 -24.12 36.82
N GLU A 243 -18.96 -24.72 35.64
CA GLU A 243 -17.98 -24.59 34.55
C GLU A 243 -18.09 -23.24 33.84
N LEU A 244 -19.28 -22.62 33.83
CA LEU A 244 -19.46 -21.25 33.35
C LEU A 244 -18.85 -20.24 34.34
N ASP A 245 -19.08 -20.42 35.64
CA ASP A 245 -18.53 -19.57 36.71
C ASP A 245 -17.01 -19.66 36.76
N ARG A 246 -16.44 -20.87 36.64
CA ARG A 246 -14.99 -21.05 36.55
C ARG A 246 -14.40 -20.33 35.34
N ARG A 247 -15.07 -20.37 34.18
CA ARG A 247 -14.63 -19.64 32.98
C ARG A 247 -14.77 -18.13 33.12
N ALA A 248 -15.75 -17.64 33.88
CA ALA A 248 -15.91 -16.22 34.18
C ALA A 248 -14.78 -15.75 35.11
N ALA A 249 -14.49 -16.49 36.18
CA ALA A 249 -13.38 -16.22 37.10
C ALA A 249 -12.01 -16.28 36.38
N GLU A 250 -11.78 -17.28 35.53
CA GLU A 250 -10.55 -17.39 34.72
C GLU A 250 -10.40 -16.21 33.73
N ARG A 251 -11.50 -15.60 33.26
CA ARG A 251 -11.46 -14.39 32.43
C ARG A 251 -11.13 -13.15 33.24
N GLU A 252 -11.62 -13.08 34.47
CA GLU A 252 -11.42 -11.95 35.37
C GLU A 252 -9.98 -11.89 35.89
N THR A 253 -9.34 -13.05 36.10
CA THR A 253 -7.92 -13.15 36.47
C THR A 253 -6.97 -13.13 35.27
N ASP A 254 -7.47 -13.12 34.02
CA ASP A 254 -6.62 -13.04 32.83
C ASP A 254 -5.98 -11.64 32.81
N PRO A 255 -4.66 -11.47 33.03
CA PRO A 255 -4.02 -10.14 33.03
C PRO A 255 -4.23 -9.41 31.68
N TRP A 256 -4.58 -10.16 30.65
CA TRP A 256 -4.95 -9.68 29.34
C TRP A 256 -6.33 -9.02 29.24
N HIS A 257 -7.20 -9.14 30.25
CA HIS A 257 -8.53 -8.55 30.25
C HIS A 257 -8.50 -7.04 30.54
N GLN A 258 -7.46 -6.57 31.25
CA GLN A 258 -7.24 -5.16 31.56
C GLN A 258 -6.39 -4.42 30.52
N MET A 259 -5.83 -5.12 29.53
CA MET A 259 -4.98 -4.49 28.53
C MET A 259 -5.82 -3.74 27.49
N PRO A 260 -5.40 -2.52 27.08
CA PRO A 260 -6.06 -1.81 26.00
C PRO A 260 -6.03 -2.66 24.73
N ALA A 261 -7.17 -2.71 24.05
CA ALA A 261 -7.34 -3.43 22.80
C ALA A 261 -7.65 -2.45 21.67
N PHE A 262 -6.98 -2.59 20.53
CA PHE A 262 -7.11 -1.71 19.36
C PHE A 262 -7.40 -2.51 18.08
N GLY A 263 -8.07 -1.86 17.13
CA GLY A 263 -8.38 -2.43 15.81
C GLY A 263 -7.27 -2.20 14.79
N MET A 264 -7.32 -2.94 13.68
CA MET A 264 -6.34 -2.85 12.58
C MET A 264 -6.23 -1.46 11.94
N ALA A 265 -7.29 -0.65 12.05
CA ALA A 265 -7.31 0.74 11.58
C ALA A 265 -6.26 1.65 12.24
N HIS A 266 -5.66 1.25 13.37
CA HIS A 266 -4.59 2.01 14.03
C HIS A 266 -3.18 1.63 13.55
N VAL A 267 -3.05 0.62 12.68
CA VAL A 267 -1.78 0.27 12.04
C VAL A 267 -1.57 1.24 10.88
N LEU A 268 -0.64 2.18 11.03
CA LEU A 268 -0.31 3.16 10.00
C LEU A 268 0.51 2.51 8.87
N ALA A 269 1.45 1.63 9.24
CA ALA A 269 2.26 0.91 8.28
C ALA A 269 2.85 -0.38 8.85
N VAL A 270 3.21 -1.29 7.95
CA VAL A 270 3.96 -2.52 8.25
C VAL A 270 5.33 -2.43 7.59
N GLN A 271 6.39 -2.63 8.37
CA GLN A 271 7.74 -2.72 7.84
C GLN A 271 7.90 -4.03 7.06
N LEU A 272 8.41 -3.93 5.83
CA LEU A 272 8.72 -5.09 5.01
C LEU A 272 10.23 -5.33 4.89
N LEU A 273 11.03 -4.27 4.90
CA LEU A 273 12.47 -4.35 4.68
C LEU A 273 13.21 -3.17 5.32
N MET A 274 14.47 -3.39 5.71
CA MET A 274 15.42 -2.37 6.11
C MET A 274 16.54 -2.30 5.07
N ILE A 275 16.92 -1.09 4.67
CA ILE A 275 18.02 -0.85 3.74
C ILE A 275 18.94 0.21 4.34
N ARG A 276 20.24 -0.08 4.40
CA ARG A 276 21.26 0.93 4.70
C ARG A 276 21.72 1.54 3.38
N PRO A 277 21.59 2.88 3.22
CA PRO A 277 22.03 3.57 2.01
C PRO A 277 23.56 3.58 1.84
#